data_AF-A0AAJ1EYB6-F1
#
_entry.id   AF-A0AAJ1EYB6-F1
#
_cell.length_a   1.000
_cell.length_b   1.000
_cell.length_c   1.000
_cell.angle_alpha   90.00
_cell.angle_beta   90.00
_cell.angle_gamma   90.00
#
_symmetry.space_group_name_H-M   'P 1'
#
loop_
_entity.id
_entity.type
_entity.pdbx_description
1 polymer ?
#
loop_
_entity_poly.entity_id
_entity_poly.type
_entity_poly.pdbx_seq_one_letter_code
_entity_poly.pdbx_strand_id
1 'polypeptide(L)'
;MSFLKGLFGDKPPKARVIRHPRELMRGDIISLDNDFGLPAQLRGQSLEVIAINTYEFERSQEIEWQLKGAGGDTLFMTLVDDDEPQVHFSLKISRPEVETLFGLDAFGEIFEEDSQASLTVQTVPQRLEQWLGNQYHEVSFALFGYFHREDYRGLKPPQDANGATGEPFERYELEDDSEQFSLEVEVFEGGETDVLVGLTKPLSLIREYWPGNHP
;
A
#
# COMPACT_ATOMS: atom_id res chain seq x y z
N MET A 1 -42.80 -2.12 47.65
CA MET A 1 -41.57 -1.32 47.69
C MET A 1 -40.38 -2.25 47.65
N SER A 2 -39.83 -2.52 46.47
CA SER A 2 -38.53 -3.17 46.33
C SER A 2 -37.72 -2.35 45.32
N PHE A 3 -37.06 -1.35 45.85
CA PHE A 3 -36.00 -0.59 45.19
C PHE A 3 -34.71 -1.13 45.77
N LEU A 4 -34.02 -2.06 45.11
CA LEU A 4 -32.57 -2.27 45.28
C LEU A 4 -32.00 -3.16 44.17
N LYS A 5 -30.87 -2.71 43.63
CA LYS A 5 -29.86 -3.39 42.81
C LYS A 5 -30.05 -3.44 41.29
N GLY A 6 -30.00 -2.26 40.66
CA GLY A 6 -28.96 -2.05 39.65
C GLY A 6 -27.68 -1.60 40.36
N LEU A 7 -26.50 -2.05 39.91
CA LEU A 7 -25.13 -1.50 40.11
C LEU A 7 -24.05 -2.58 39.89
N PHE A 8 -24.15 -3.35 38.80
CA PHE A 8 -22.97 -3.92 38.17
C PHE A 8 -22.97 -3.40 36.73
N GLY A 9 -22.29 -2.28 36.54
CA GLY A 9 -21.95 -1.82 35.21
C GLY A 9 -20.99 -2.84 34.61
N ASP A 10 -21.37 -3.44 33.50
CA ASP A 10 -20.44 -4.18 32.67
C ASP A 10 -19.27 -3.24 32.38
N LYS A 11 -18.07 -3.65 32.77
CA LYS A 11 -16.86 -2.92 32.37
C LYS A 11 -16.92 -2.87 30.84
N PRO A 12 -16.74 -1.68 30.23
CA PRO A 12 -16.68 -1.62 28.78
C PRO A 12 -15.63 -2.64 28.31
N PRO A 13 -15.92 -3.41 27.24
CA PRO A 13 -14.99 -4.39 26.74
C PRO A 13 -13.63 -3.73 26.59
N LYS A 14 -12.57 -4.40 27.08
CA LYS A 14 -11.22 -3.85 27.03
C LYS A 14 -10.91 -3.56 25.57
N ALA A 15 -10.60 -2.30 25.26
CA ALA A 15 -10.24 -1.90 23.91
C ALA A 15 -9.12 -2.81 23.39
N ARG A 16 -9.23 -3.25 22.12
CA ARG A 16 -8.19 -4.01 21.45
C ARG A 16 -6.88 -3.20 21.53
N VAL A 17 -5.76 -3.88 21.70
CA VAL A 17 -4.44 -3.22 21.68
C VAL A 17 -3.74 -3.70 20.43
N ILE A 18 -3.40 -2.77 19.55
CA ILE A 18 -2.69 -3.04 18.29
C ILE A 18 -1.21 -2.80 18.54
N ARG A 19 -0.37 -3.77 18.17
CA ARG A 19 1.09 -3.68 18.38
C ARG A 19 1.89 -3.76 17.08
N HIS A 20 1.25 -4.16 16.00
CA HIS A 20 1.90 -4.41 14.73
C HIS A 20 0.91 -4.15 13.58
N PRO A 21 1.35 -3.69 12.39
CA PRO A 21 0.43 -3.44 11.27
C PRO A 21 -0.34 -4.69 10.83
N ARG A 22 0.23 -5.88 10.98
CA ARG A 22 -0.46 -7.16 10.75
C ARG A 22 -1.75 -7.34 11.58
N GLU A 23 -1.91 -6.62 12.69
CA GLU A 23 -3.11 -6.66 13.54
C GLU A 23 -4.16 -5.60 13.15
N LEU A 24 -3.84 -4.71 12.20
CA LEU A 24 -4.74 -3.67 11.74
C LEU A 24 -5.97 -4.28 11.06
N MET A 25 -7.11 -3.68 11.36
CA MET A 25 -8.42 -3.97 10.79
C MET A 25 -9.00 -2.70 10.21
N ARG A 26 -9.98 -2.84 9.31
CA ARG A 26 -10.69 -1.70 8.72
C ARG A 26 -11.29 -0.78 9.81
N GLY A 27 -11.02 0.52 9.74
CA GLY A 27 -11.42 1.52 10.72
C GLY A 27 -10.36 1.81 11.78
N ASP A 28 -9.29 1.02 11.84
CA ASP A 28 -8.12 1.35 12.66
C ASP A 28 -7.35 2.51 12.07
N ILE A 29 -6.65 3.26 12.92
CA ILE A 29 -5.87 4.41 12.51
C ILE A 29 -4.41 4.21 12.91
N ILE A 30 -3.50 4.51 12.00
CA ILE A 30 -2.07 4.66 12.29
C ILE A 30 -1.71 6.14 12.34
N SER A 31 -0.83 6.53 13.26
CA SER A 31 -0.25 7.88 13.29
C SER A 31 1.23 7.81 12.93
N LEU A 32 1.62 8.60 11.93
CA LEU A 32 2.96 8.61 11.37
C LEU A 32 3.82 9.71 11.98
N ASP A 33 5.14 9.53 11.91
CA ASP A 33 6.10 10.53 12.37
C ASP A 33 6.00 11.85 11.59
N ASN A 34 6.41 12.95 12.22
CA ASN A 34 6.43 14.28 11.63
C ASN A 34 7.82 14.65 11.09
N ASP A 35 8.46 13.71 10.39
CA ASP A 35 9.77 13.90 9.79
C ASP A 35 9.69 14.76 8.52
N PHE A 36 10.55 15.77 8.42
CA PHE A 36 10.69 16.62 7.24
C PHE A 36 11.16 15.86 5.99
N GLY A 37 11.70 14.65 6.13
CA GLY A 37 12.04 13.76 5.03
C GLY A 37 10.84 13.06 4.38
N LEU A 38 9.66 13.08 5.02
CA LEU A 38 8.46 12.40 4.50
C LEU A 38 7.65 13.31 3.58
N PRO A 39 6.97 12.76 2.55
CA PRO A 39 5.97 13.49 1.78
C PRO A 39 4.86 14.06 2.65
N ALA A 40 4.22 15.12 2.17
CA ALA A 40 3.13 15.80 2.88
C ALA A 40 1.95 14.88 3.21
N GLN A 41 1.71 13.86 2.39
CA GLN A 41 0.65 12.85 2.59
C GLN A 41 0.94 11.88 3.74
N LEU A 42 2.19 11.78 4.19
CA LEU A 42 2.60 10.91 5.29
C LEU A 42 3.00 11.72 6.54
N ARG A 43 3.67 12.86 6.35
CA ARG A 43 4.26 13.65 7.42
C ARG A 43 3.24 14.07 8.47
N GLY A 44 3.37 13.52 9.68
CA GLY A 44 2.53 13.81 10.83
C GLY A 44 1.04 13.46 10.62
N GLN A 45 0.73 12.65 9.61
CA GLN A 45 -0.66 12.29 9.29
C GLN A 45 -1.15 11.15 10.18
N SER A 46 -2.46 11.17 10.43
CA SER A 46 -3.21 10.01 10.91
C SER A 46 -4.00 9.43 9.74
N LEU A 47 -3.83 8.14 9.50
CA LEU A 47 -4.40 7.43 8.35
C LEU A 47 -5.32 6.30 8.83
N GLU A 48 -6.58 6.34 8.41
CA GLU A 48 -7.56 5.29 8.67
C GLU A 48 -7.44 4.17 7.64
N VAL A 49 -7.45 2.92 8.08
CA VAL A 49 -7.55 1.73 7.23
C VAL A 49 -8.97 1.64 6.67
N ILE A 50 -9.15 1.94 5.38
CA ILE A 50 -10.47 1.90 4.75
C ILE A 50 -10.79 0.56 4.11
N ALA A 51 -9.76 -0.21 3.72
CA ALA A 51 -9.88 -1.56 3.19
C ALA A 51 -8.57 -2.34 3.42
N ILE A 52 -8.66 -3.66 3.31
CA ILE A 52 -7.53 -4.58 3.36
C ILE A 52 -7.72 -5.52 2.18
N ASN A 53 -6.72 -5.57 1.31
CA ASN A 53 -6.72 -6.35 0.08
C ASN A 53 -5.62 -7.41 0.15
N THR A 54 -5.71 -8.39 -0.73
CA THR A 54 -4.71 -9.44 -0.87
C THR A 54 -4.25 -9.54 -2.31
N TYR A 55 -2.95 -9.44 -2.53
CA TYR A 55 -2.30 -9.87 -3.76
C TYR A 55 -1.89 -11.34 -3.61
N GLU A 56 -2.33 -12.19 -4.53
CA GLU A 56 -2.00 -13.62 -4.58
C GLU A 56 -1.06 -13.89 -5.75
N PHE A 57 0.13 -14.38 -5.44
CA PHE A 57 1.11 -14.86 -6.40
C PHE A 57 1.24 -16.39 -6.32
N GLU A 58 1.99 -17.01 -7.25
CA GLU A 58 2.15 -18.48 -7.31
C GLU A 58 2.57 -19.08 -5.95
N ARG A 59 3.42 -18.37 -5.19
CA ARG A 59 4.08 -18.89 -3.98
C ARG A 59 3.96 -18.01 -2.74
N SER A 60 3.30 -16.87 -2.84
CA SER A 60 3.21 -15.89 -1.77
C SER A 60 1.89 -15.14 -1.81
N GLN A 61 1.58 -14.51 -0.69
CA GLN A 61 0.51 -13.54 -0.58
C GLN A 61 1.11 -12.27 -0.01
N GLU A 62 0.69 -11.14 -0.55
CA GLU A 62 1.01 -9.82 -0.05
C GLU A 62 -0.28 -9.15 0.42
N ILE A 63 -0.21 -8.48 1.57
CA ILE A 63 -1.35 -7.79 2.16
C ILE A 63 -1.16 -6.30 1.99
N GLU A 64 -2.17 -5.69 1.41
CA GLU A 64 -2.22 -4.25 1.23
C GLU A 64 -3.29 -3.65 2.14
N TRP A 65 -2.90 -2.64 2.90
CA TRP A 65 -3.84 -1.78 3.62
C TRP A 65 -4.09 -0.53 2.78
N GLN A 66 -5.33 -0.29 2.39
CA GLN A 66 -5.74 0.98 1.83
C GLN A 66 -5.99 1.97 2.95
N LEU A 67 -5.36 3.14 2.85
CA LEU A 67 -5.28 4.13 3.89
C LEU A 67 -5.87 5.47 3.42
N LYS A 68 -6.60 6.14 4.31
CA LYS A 68 -7.19 7.46 4.05
C LYS A 68 -6.86 8.45 5.15
N GLY A 69 -6.27 9.58 4.77
CA GLY A 69 -6.08 10.75 5.63
C GLY A 69 -7.02 11.89 5.27
N ALA A 70 -6.80 13.05 5.91
CA ALA A 70 -7.56 14.26 5.63
C ALA A 70 -7.26 14.89 4.24
N GLY A 71 -6.11 14.55 3.65
CA GLY A 71 -5.60 15.14 2.39
C GLY A 71 -6.30 14.68 1.11
N GLY A 72 -7.24 13.74 1.20
CA GLY A 72 -8.03 13.28 0.05
C GLY A 72 -7.34 12.28 -0.89
N ASP A 73 -6.01 12.15 -0.84
CA ASP A 73 -5.29 11.04 -1.48
C ASP A 73 -5.62 9.70 -0.80
N THR A 74 -5.66 8.60 -1.57
CA THR A 74 -5.66 7.24 -1.02
C THR A 74 -4.23 6.74 -1.09
N LEU A 75 -3.74 6.19 0.02
CA LEU A 75 -2.42 5.61 0.12
C LEU A 75 -2.56 4.10 0.27
N PHE A 76 -1.55 3.38 -0.17
CA PHE A 76 -1.46 1.93 -0.02
C PHE A 76 -0.26 1.63 0.85
N MET A 77 -0.37 0.64 1.72
CA MET A 77 0.71 0.21 2.59
C MET A 77 0.84 -1.30 2.50
N THR A 78 2.06 -1.78 2.31
CA THR A 78 2.43 -3.20 2.44
C THR A 78 3.53 -3.33 3.50
N LEU A 79 3.75 -4.56 3.97
CA LEU A 79 4.86 -4.85 4.87
C LEU A 79 5.98 -5.51 4.09
N VAL A 80 7.19 -4.99 4.29
CA VAL A 80 8.41 -5.59 3.77
C VAL A 80 9.03 -6.34 4.95
N ASP A 81 8.87 -7.66 4.93
CA ASP A 81 9.34 -8.57 5.96
C ASP A 81 10.69 -9.16 5.57
N ASP A 82 11.75 -8.38 5.78
CA ASP A 82 13.15 -8.82 5.70
C ASP A 82 13.74 -8.95 7.14
N ASP A 83 15.07 -8.86 7.30
CA ASP A 83 15.75 -8.90 8.60
C ASP A 83 15.24 -7.82 9.59
N GLU A 84 14.98 -6.61 9.11
CA GLU A 84 14.35 -5.53 9.88
C GLU A 84 12.98 -5.18 9.29
N PRO A 85 11.90 -5.15 10.09
CA PRO A 85 10.57 -4.90 9.56
C PRO A 85 10.46 -3.48 9.03
N GLN A 86 10.01 -3.37 7.78
CA GLN A 86 9.81 -2.12 7.08
C GLN A 86 8.35 -2.01 6.60
N VAL A 87 7.96 -0.78 6.29
CA VAL A 87 6.68 -0.46 5.67
C VAL A 87 6.96 0.19 4.34
N HIS A 88 6.30 -0.31 3.32
CA HIS A 88 6.26 0.32 2.02
C HIS A 88 4.96 1.09 1.91
N PHE A 89 5.03 2.37 1.57
CA PHE A 89 3.86 3.18 1.23
C PHE A 89 3.89 3.48 -0.25
N SER A 90 2.73 3.47 -0.91
CA SER A 90 2.62 3.86 -2.31
C SER A 90 1.39 4.73 -2.58
N LEU A 91 1.46 5.45 -3.70
CA LEU A 91 0.46 6.40 -4.16
C LEU A 91 0.28 6.26 -5.67
N LYS A 92 -0.97 6.13 -6.11
CA LYS A 92 -1.29 6.11 -7.54
C LYS A 92 -0.99 7.45 -8.21
N ILE A 93 -0.44 7.39 -9.41
CA ILE A 93 -0.18 8.54 -10.28
C ILE A 93 -0.97 8.41 -11.57
N SER A 94 -1.39 9.55 -12.09
CA SER A 94 -2.17 9.61 -13.32
C SER A 94 -1.27 9.53 -14.56
N ARG A 95 -1.82 9.12 -15.70
CA ARG A 95 -1.10 9.10 -16.97
C ARG A 95 -0.41 10.44 -17.32
N PRO A 96 -1.01 11.62 -17.14
CA PRO A 96 -0.31 12.90 -17.36
C PRO A 96 0.90 13.11 -16.43
N GLU A 97 0.84 12.57 -15.21
CA GLU A 97 1.98 12.62 -14.28
C GLU A 97 3.08 11.66 -14.70
N VAL A 98 2.74 10.45 -15.17
CA VAL A 98 3.70 9.52 -15.78
C VAL A 98 4.41 10.18 -16.96
N GLU A 99 3.65 10.81 -17.87
CA GLU A 99 4.22 11.55 -19.01
C GLU A 99 5.14 12.69 -18.56
N THR A 100 4.75 13.42 -17.52
CA THR A 100 5.56 14.53 -16.96
C THR A 100 6.83 14.04 -16.26
N LEU A 101 6.76 12.89 -15.59
CA LEU A 101 7.87 12.31 -14.84
C LEU A 101 8.88 11.64 -15.74
N PHE A 102 8.44 10.83 -16.71
CA PHE A 102 9.32 9.91 -17.43
C PHE A 102 9.26 10.05 -18.95
N GLY A 103 8.19 10.67 -19.48
CA GLY A 103 7.84 10.59 -20.89
C GLY A 103 7.29 9.21 -21.26
N LEU A 104 6.26 9.17 -22.11
CA LEU A 104 5.56 7.92 -22.42
C LEU A 104 6.39 6.94 -23.27
N ASP A 105 7.31 7.44 -24.09
CA ASP A 105 8.17 6.60 -24.92
C ASP A 105 9.13 5.77 -24.04
N ALA A 106 9.83 6.42 -23.11
CA ALA A 106 10.73 5.74 -22.17
C ALA A 106 9.96 4.85 -21.18
N PHE A 107 8.80 5.32 -20.69
CA PHE A 107 7.95 4.52 -19.82
C PHE A 107 7.44 3.24 -20.52
N GLY A 108 7.22 3.29 -21.84
CA GLY A 108 6.80 2.11 -22.61
C GLY A 108 7.82 0.98 -22.64
N GLU A 109 9.11 1.28 -22.41
CA GLU A 109 10.17 0.25 -22.39
C GLU A 109 9.97 -0.76 -21.25
N ILE A 110 9.25 -0.42 -20.17
CA ILE A 110 8.95 -1.32 -19.04
C ILE A 110 8.25 -2.62 -19.49
N PHE A 111 7.54 -2.59 -20.62
CA PHE A 111 6.76 -3.72 -21.11
C PHE A 111 7.52 -4.59 -22.13
N GLU A 112 8.76 -4.25 -22.45
CA GLU A 112 9.55 -4.95 -23.46
C GLU A 112 10.45 -6.02 -22.80
N GLU A 113 10.18 -7.30 -23.08
CA GLU A 113 10.82 -8.48 -22.43
C GLU A 113 12.34 -8.55 -22.60
N ASP A 114 12.87 -8.05 -23.71
CA ASP A 114 14.32 -8.04 -23.99
C ASP A 114 15.00 -6.73 -23.55
N SER A 115 14.27 -5.85 -22.85
CA SER A 115 14.80 -4.61 -22.31
C SER A 115 15.12 -4.75 -20.83
N GLN A 116 16.10 -3.98 -20.35
CA GLN A 116 16.28 -3.75 -18.92
C GLN A 116 15.89 -2.31 -18.67
N ALA A 117 14.60 -2.07 -18.45
CA ALA A 117 14.04 -0.72 -18.44
C ALA A 117 14.76 0.15 -17.39
N SER A 118 15.11 1.38 -17.80
CA SER A 118 15.65 2.38 -16.89
C SER A 118 15.01 3.73 -17.16
N LEU A 119 14.48 4.33 -16.10
CA LEU A 119 13.76 5.60 -16.19
C LEU A 119 14.50 6.67 -15.41
N THR A 120 14.61 7.85 -16.01
CA THR A 120 15.13 9.04 -15.32
C THR A 120 13.97 10.00 -15.06
N VAL A 121 13.85 10.47 -13.81
CA VAL A 121 12.84 11.47 -13.44
C VAL A 121 13.20 12.81 -14.08
N GLN A 122 12.26 13.38 -14.83
CA GLN A 122 12.41 14.64 -15.56
C GLN A 122 11.89 15.82 -14.75
N THR A 123 10.56 15.92 -14.60
CA THR A 123 9.90 17.01 -13.89
C THR A 123 9.04 16.45 -12.77
N VAL A 124 9.27 16.90 -11.54
CA VAL A 124 8.53 16.43 -10.36
C VAL A 124 7.29 17.31 -10.12
N PRO A 125 6.07 16.77 -10.22
CA PRO A 125 4.87 17.48 -9.77
C PRO A 125 4.92 17.74 -8.26
N GLN A 126 4.41 18.88 -7.82
CA GLN A 126 4.47 19.29 -6.41
C GLN A 126 3.90 18.24 -5.44
N ARG A 127 2.81 17.54 -5.81
CA ARG A 127 2.21 16.51 -4.94
C ARG A 127 3.08 15.26 -4.76
N LEU A 128 4.07 15.07 -5.64
CA LEU A 128 4.99 13.94 -5.65
C LEU A 128 6.37 14.32 -5.11
N GLU A 129 6.52 15.54 -4.56
CA GLU A 129 7.72 15.89 -3.82
C GLU A 129 7.97 14.85 -2.71
N GLN A 130 9.20 14.34 -2.65
CA GLN A 130 9.66 13.33 -1.67
C GLN A 130 9.09 11.92 -1.87
N TRP A 131 8.34 11.66 -2.94
CA TRP A 131 7.89 10.31 -3.33
C TRP A 131 8.83 9.61 -4.32
N LEU A 132 9.88 10.30 -4.79
CA LEU A 132 10.62 9.90 -5.98
C LEU A 132 12.13 9.85 -5.74
N GLY A 133 12.77 8.82 -6.29
CA GLY A 133 14.19 8.77 -6.59
C GLY A 133 14.51 9.57 -7.85
N ASN A 134 15.79 9.58 -8.26
CA ASN A 134 16.22 10.29 -9.49
C ASN A 134 16.20 9.38 -10.72
N GLN A 135 16.54 8.12 -10.53
CA GLN A 135 16.64 7.11 -11.57
C GLN A 135 16.09 5.79 -11.01
N TYR A 136 15.42 5.05 -11.88
CA TYR A 136 14.85 3.75 -11.57
C TYR A 136 15.40 2.72 -12.55
N HIS A 137 15.54 1.48 -12.07
CA HIS A 137 15.92 0.33 -12.87
C HIS A 137 14.99 -0.83 -12.56
N GLU A 138 14.69 -1.64 -13.57
CA GLU A 138 13.87 -2.83 -13.42
C GLU A 138 14.48 -3.83 -12.43
N VAL A 139 13.64 -4.27 -11.50
CA VAL A 139 13.94 -5.34 -10.54
C VAL A 139 13.02 -6.55 -10.73
N SER A 140 11.85 -6.36 -11.34
CA SER A 140 10.89 -7.42 -11.62
C SER A 140 10.10 -7.17 -12.90
N PHE A 141 10.02 -8.20 -13.75
CA PHE A 141 9.33 -8.16 -15.04
C PHE A 141 8.15 -9.14 -15.06
N ALA A 142 6.97 -8.63 -15.41
CA ALA A 142 5.74 -9.39 -15.65
C ALA A 142 5.42 -10.46 -14.59
N LEU A 143 5.37 -10.08 -13.31
CA LEU A 143 4.89 -10.97 -12.24
C LEU A 143 3.38 -11.15 -12.35
N PHE A 144 2.95 -12.39 -12.60
CA PHE A 144 1.54 -12.74 -12.69
C PHE A 144 0.94 -13.00 -11.31
N GLY A 145 -0.25 -12.45 -11.08
CA GLY A 145 -1.00 -12.68 -9.86
C GLY A 145 -2.49 -12.42 -9.99
N TYR A 146 -3.17 -12.52 -8.85
CA TYR A 146 -4.57 -12.14 -8.68
C TYR A 146 -4.73 -11.11 -7.56
N PHE A 147 -5.43 -10.03 -7.85
CA PHE A 147 -5.77 -9.01 -6.87
C PHE A 147 -7.16 -9.27 -6.27
N HIS A 148 -7.22 -9.41 -4.96
CA HIS A 148 -8.45 -9.67 -4.22
C HIS A 148 -8.81 -8.46 -3.36
N ARG A 149 -10.00 -7.90 -3.56
CA ARG A 149 -10.55 -6.80 -2.72
C ARG A 149 -11.12 -7.33 -1.39
N GLU A 150 -10.42 -8.29 -0.80
CA GLU A 150 -10.75 -8.94 0.47
C GLU A 150 -9.48 -9.29 1.25
N ASP A 151 -9.64 -9.44 2.57
CA ASP A 151 -8.57 -9.81 3.50
C ASP A 151 -8.47 -11.32 3.66
N TYR A 152 -7.48 -11.92 3.00
CA TYR A 152 -7.19 -13.36 3.09
C TYR A 152 -6.01 -13.66 4.02
N ARG A 153 -5.66 -12.78 4.96
CA ARG A 153 -4.59 -13.07 5.95
C ARG A 153 -4.82 -14.40 6.66
N GLY A 154 -3.87 -15.33 6.50
CA GLY A 154 -3.94 -16.66 7.09
C GLY A 154 -5.00 -17.58 6.46
N LEU A 155 -5.55 -17.19 5.31
CA LEU A 155 -6.55 -17.92 4.54
C LEU A 155 -6.03 -18.14 3.11
N LYS A 156 -6.64 -19.10 2.41
CA LYS A 156 -6.40 -19.29 0.98
C LYS A 156 -7.56 -18.65 0.20
N PRO A 157 -7.29 -17.79 -0.80
CA PRO A 157 -8.32 -17.23 -1.66
C PRO A 157 -9.13 -18.34 -2.39
N PRO A 158 -10.41 -18.09 -2.68
CA PRO A 158 -11.25 -18.98 -3.46
C PRO A 158 -10.62 -19.35 -4.81
N GLN A 159 -10.77 -20.61 -5.22
CA GLN A 159 -10.21 -21.16 -6.47
C GLN A 159 -11.30 -21.67 -7.41
N ASP A 160 -12.56 -21.43 -7.08
CA ASP A 160 -13.70 -21.91 -7.85
C ASP A 160 -13.99 -20.97 -9.02
N ALA A 161 -14.07 -21.52 -10.23
CA ALA A 161 -14.33 -20.76 -11.46
C ALA A 161 -15.69 -20.01 -11.48
N ASN A 162 -16.56 -20.23 -10.48
CA ASN A 162 -17.85 -19.57 -10.32
C ASN A 162 -17.91 -18.65 -9.08
N GLY A 163 -16.81 -18.55 -8.32
CA GLY A 163 -16.69 -17.67 -7.15
C GLY A 163 -16.16 -16.28 -7.52
N ALA A 164 -16.06 -15.40 -6.53
CA ALA A 164 -15.35 -14.13 -6.67
C ALA A 164 -13.84 -14.40 -6.67
N THR A 165 -13.32 -14.99 -7.74
CA THR A 165 -11.89 -15.13 -7.98
C THR A 165 -11.29 -13.74 -8.17
N GLY A 166 -10.08 -13.52 -7.65
CA GLY A 166 -9.39 -12.25 -7.78
C GLY A 166 -9.23 -11.80 -9.23
N GLU A 167 -8.96 -10.51 -9.41
CA GLU A 167 -8.74 -9.89 -10.71
C GLU A 167 -7.31 -10.23 -11.19
N PRO A 168 -7.15 -10.95 -12.32
CA PRO A 168 -5.82 -11.28 -12.82
C PRO A 168 -5.07 -10.02 -13.26
N PHE A 169 -3.78 -9.98 -12.98
CA PHE A 169 -2.91 -8.86 -13.34
C PHE A 169 -1.47 -9.30 -13.56
N GLU A 170 -0.72 -8.43 -14.24
CA GLU A 170 0.73 -8.47 -14.37
C GLU A 170 1.33 -7.27 -13.61
N ARG A 171 2.38 -7.50 -12.83
CA ARG A 171 3.14 -6.45 -12.13
C ARG A 171 4.53 -6.30 -12.72
N TYR A 172 4.95 -5.05 -12.89
CA TYR A 172 6.30 -4.65 -13.24
C TYR A 172 6.82 -3.73 -12.13
N GLU A 173 8.05 -3.96 -11.68
CA GLU A 173 8.63 -3.24 -10.55
C GLU A 173 10.00 -2.69 -10.92
N LEU A 174 10.18 -1.41 -10.64
CA LEU A 174 11.45 -0.72 -10.75
C LEU A 174 11.80 -0.06 -9.41
N GLU A 175 13.07 -0.01 -9.08
CA GLU A 175 13.57 0.61 -7.85
C GLU A 175 14.69 1.61 -8.15
N ASP A 176 14.89 2.55 -7.24
CA ASP A 176 16.05 3.42 -7.28
C ASP A 176 17.30 2.73 -6.72
N ASP A 177 18.49 3.31 -6.96
CA ASP A 177 19.76 2.74 -6.49
C ASP A 177 19.86 2.59 -4.95
N SER A 178 18.97 3.24 -4.20
CA SER A 178 18.93 3.16 -2.74
C SER A 178 17.89 2.17 -2.20
N GLU A 179 17.10 1.53 -3.07
CA GLU A 179 15.99 0.62 -2.72
C GLU A 179 14.95 1.31 -1.79
N GLN A 180 14.94 2.65 -1.77
CA GLN A 180 14.03 3.43 -0.92
C GLN A 180 12.81 3.91 -1.68
N PHE A 181 12.89 4.00 -3.00
CA PHE A 181 11.81 4.45 -3.86
C PHE A 181 11.51 3.40 -4.91
N SER A 182 10.23 3.11 -5.10
CA SER A 182 9.75 2.18 -6.13
C SER A 182 8.86 2.86 -7.15
N LEU A 183 8.78 2.24 -8.32
CA LEU A 183 7.75 2.44 -9.32
C LEU A 183 7.13 1.08 -9.60
N GLU A 184 5.84 0.95 -9.32
CA GLU A 184 5.07 -0.26 -9.57
C GLU A 184 4.05 0.02 -10.67
N VAL A 185 3.97 -0.91 -11.63
CA VAL A 185 3.00 -0.85 -12.73
C VAL A 185 2.20 -2.13 -12.71
N GLU A 186 0.88 -2.01 -12.57
CA GLU A 186 -0.04 -3.13 -12.56
C GLU A 186 -0.94 -3.05 -13.80
N VAL A 187 -0.95 -4.12 -14.60
CA VAL A 187 -1.78 -4.23 -15.81
C VAL A 187 -2.82 -5.31 -15.56
N PHE A 188 -4.09 -4.91 -15.47
CA PHE A 188 -5.22 -5.80 -15.23
C PHE A 188 -5.83 -6.32 -16.53
N GLU A 189 -6.58 -7.42 -16.44
CA GLU A 189 -7.34 -7.95 -17.56
C GLU A 189 -8.31 -6.90 -18.13
N GLY A 190 -8.16 -6.60 -19.43
CA GLY A 190 -8.88 -5.51 -20.10
C GLY A 190 -8.02 -4.27 -20.38
N GLY A 191 -6.77 -4.25 -19.90
CA GLY A 191 -5.79 -3.21 -20.20
C GLY A 191 -5.92 -1.96 -19.31
N GLU A 192 -6.62 -2.07 -18.18
CA GLU A 192 -6.53 -1.06 -17.13
C GLU A 192 -5.11 -1.11 -16.54
N THR A 193 -4.47 0.05 -16.44
CA THR A 193 -3.10 0.16 -15.93
C THR A 193 -3.09 1.12 -14.74
N ASP A 194 -2.68 0.60 -13.59
CA ASP A 194 -2.35 1.39 -12.43
C ASP A 194 -0.84 1.61 -12.37
N VAL A 195 -0.44 2.84 -12.03
CA VAL A 195 0.97 3.20 -11.82
C VAL A 195 1.08 3.81 -10.44
N LEU A 196 1.98 3.26 -9.62
CA LEU A 196 2.19 3.68 -8.25
C LEU A 196 3.64 4.09 -8.06
N VAL A 197 3.85 5.19 -7.35
CA VAL A 197 5.17 5.55 -6.83
C VAL A 197 5.20 5.26 -5.35
N GLY A 198 6.29 4.66 -4.90
CA GLY A 198 6.40 4.11 -3.57
C GLY A 198 7.63 4.58 -2.83
N LEU A 199 7.58 4.47 -1.51
CA LEU A 199 8.74 4.64 -0.65
C LEU A 199 8.74 3.67 0.53
N THR A 200 9.92 3.13 0.83
CA THR A 200 10.14 2.18 1.92
C THR A 200 10.77 2.89 3.12
N LYS A 201 10.21 2.65 4.31
CA LYS A 201 10.68 3.23 5.57
C LYS A 201 10.71 2.20 6.71
N PRO A 202 11.55 2.41 7.73
CA PRO A 202 11.51 1.57 8.93
C PRO A 202 10.13 1.56 9.58
N LEU A 203 9.70 0.42 10.09
CA LEU A 203 8.39 0.28 10.76
C LEU A 203 8.20 1.28 11.91
N SER A 204 9.28 1.74 12.55
CA SER A 204 9.26 2.76 13.61
C SER A 204 8.72 4.13 13.17
N LEU A 205 8.53 4.34 11.87
CA LEU A 205 7.80 5.47 11.31
C LEU A 205 6.36 5.54 11.83
N ILE A 206 5.71 4.39 12.05
CA ILE A 206 4.41 4.33 12.69
C ILE A 206 4.61 4.51 14.20
N ARG A 207 4.14 5.63 14.73
CA ARG A 207 4.32 6.01 16.13
C ARG A 207 3.27 5.40 17.04
N GLU A 208 2.02 5.41 16.59
CA GLU A 208 0.87 5.00 17.40
C GLU A 208 -0.15 4.26 16.54
N TYR A 209 -0.86 3.34 17.21
CA TYR A 209 -1.99 2.60 16.65
C TYR A 209 -3.23 2.89 17.47
N TRP A 210 -4.32 3.21 16.78
CA TRP A 210 -5.61 3.51 17.38
C TRP A 210 -6.64 2.52 16.85
N PRO A 211 -7.18 1.63 17.71
CA PRO A 211 -8.24 0.72 17.30
C PRO A 211 -9.49 1.51 16.90
N GLY A 212 -10.04 1.16 15.74
CA GLY A 212 -11.34 1.63 15.30
C GLY A 212 -12.45 1.09 16.20
N ASN A 213 -13.59 1.76 16.18
CA ASN A 213 -14.80 1.23 16.79
C ASN A 213 -15.42 0.20 15.85
N HIS A 214 -15.14 -1.07 16.12
CA HIS A 214 -15.80 -2.20 15.46
C HIS A 214 -17.09 -2.53 16.22
N PRO A 215 -18.26 -2.65 15.56
CA PRO A 215 -19.46 -3.24 16.17
C PRO A 215 -19.29 -4.73 16.48
#